data_AF-A0A060Z915-F1
#
_entry.id   AF-A0A060Z915-F1
#
_cell.length_a   1.000
_cell.length_b   1.000
_cell.length_c   1.000
_cell.angle_alpha   90.00
_cell.angle_beta   90.00
_cell.angle_gamma   90.00
#
_symmetry.space_group_name_H-M   'P 1'
#
loop_
_entity.id
_entity.type
_entity.pdbx_description
1 polymer ?
#
loop_
_entity_poly.entity_id
_entity_poly.type
_entity_poly.pdbx_seq_one_letter_code
_entity_poly.pdbx_strand_id
1 'polypeptide(L)'
;IPSITEDTAREAFSQYASSKCCYSSAPVKDGVITNMEAYNTYRYRLETFNESRTTEWSQQPYNGQPVDAYTQSPPGPWDIPAKAPIFFQDDKQVIKVPNTSSVKVSIYLLIKA
;
A
#
# COMPACT_ATOMS: atom_id res chain seq x y z
N ILE A 1 23.09 22.99 -16.15
CA ILE A 1 21.71 22.44 -16.10
C ILE A 1 21.38 21.99 -17.50
N PRO A 2 21.09 20.70 -17.77
CA PRO A 2 20.75 20.27 -19.12
C PRO A 2 19.50 21.02 -19.59
N SER A 3 19.59 21.62 -20.78
CA SER A 3 18.50 22.36 -21.42
C SER A 3 17.74 21.45 -22.39
N ILE A 4 16.42 21.64 -22.48
CA ILE A 4 15.58 20.97 -23.48
C ILE A 4 15.38 21.90 -24.69
N THR A 5 15.04 21.34 -25.84
CA THR A 5 14.64 22.11 -27.02
C THR A 5 13.21 22.63 -26.88
N GLU A 6 12.86 23.66 -27.65
CA GLU A 6 11.49 24.19 -27.69
C GLU A 6 10.48 23.12 -28.10
N ASP A 7 10.82 22.29 -29.09
CA ASP A 7 9.95 21.20 -29.55
C ASP A 7 9.63 20.21 -28.43
N THR A 8 10.64 19.81 -27.63
CA THR A 8 10.42 18.94 -26.47
C THR A 8 9.56 19.62 -25.41
N ALA A 9 9.77 20.92 -25.17
CA ALA A 9 8.95 21.68 -24.22
C ALA A 9 7.48 21.77 -24.68
N ARG A 10 7.25 21.99 -25.98
CA ARG A 10 5.92 22.10 -26.58
C ARG A 10 5.19 20.76 -26.59
N GLU A 11 5.90 19.67 -26.87
CA GLU A 11 5.34 18.33 -26.79
C GLU A 11 4.92 17.97 -25.36
N ALA A 12 5.80 18.23 -24.38
CA ALA A 12 5.47 18.01 -22.97
C ALA A 12 4.26 18.86 -22.51
N PHE A 13 4.17 20.12 -22.96
CA PHE A 13 3.03 20.98 -22.67
C PHE A 13 1.73 20.45 -23.31
N SER A 14 1.82 19.94 -24.54
CA SER A 14 0.70 19.29 -25.24
C SER A 14 0.17 18.08 -24.48
N GLN A 15 1.07 17.18 -24.05
CA GLN A 15 0.73 15.99 -23.27
C GLN A 15 0.08 16.38 -21.94
N TYR A 16 0.63 17.38 -21.24
CA TYR A 16 0.06 17.88 -19.98
C TYR A 16 -1.34 18.44 -20.17
N ALA A 17 -1.56 19.31 -21.16
CA ALA A 17 -2.89 19.88 -21.45
C ALA A 17 -3.90 18.77 -21.78
N SER A 18 -3.51 17.79 -22.58
CA SER A 18 -4.37 16.66 -22.98
C SER A 18 -4.71 15.72 -21.81
N SER A 19 -3.86 15.63 -20.79
CA SER A 19 -4.11 14.83 -19.57
C SER A 19 -5.19 15.41 -18.65
N LYS A 20 -5.65 16.64 -18.90
CA LYS A 20 -6.65 17.34 -18.09
C LYS A 20 -7.94 17.46 -18.89
N CYS A 21 -9.05 16.98 -18.32
CA CYS A 21 -10.37 16.88 -18.98
C CYS A 21 -10.86 18.14 -19.69
N CYS A 22 -10.36 19.29 -19.26
CA CYS A 22 -11.05 20.56 -19.38
C CYS A 22 -10.07 21.70 -19.74
N TYR A 23 -8.82 21.35 -20.08
CA TYR A 23 -7.85 22.34 -20.54
C TYR A 23 -7.98 22.53 -22.04
N SER A 24 -7.97 23.78 -22.49
CA SER A 24 -7.92 24.10 -23.91
C SER A 24 -6.56 23.70 -24.48
N SER A 25 -6.55 23.21 -25.72
CA SER A 25 -5.31 22.99 -26.49
C SER A 25 -4.81 24.25 -27.19
N ALA A 26 -5.60 25.34 -27.21
CA ALA A 26 -5.23 26.58 -27.88
C ALA A 26 -3.89 27.17 -27.39
N PRO A 27 -3.57 27.21 -26.06
CA PRO A 27 -2.28 27.73 -25.60
C PRO A 27 -1.06 26.96 -26.13
N VAL A 28 -1.21 25.67 -26.41
CA VAL A 28 -0.12 24.82 -26.94
C VAL A 28 0.09 25.09 -28.44
N LYS A 29 -1.00 25.30 -29.18
CA LYS A 29 -1.00 25.50 -30.63
C LYS A 29 -0.63 26.93 -31.03
N ASP A 30 -1.26 27.90 -30.38
CA ASP A 30 -1.21 29.31 -30.78
C ASP A 30 -0.22 30.11 -29.91
N GLY A 31 0.25 29.52 -28.80
CA GLY A 31 1.18 30.15 -27.87
C GLY A 31 2.60 30.23 -28.43
N VAL A 32 3.21 31.41 -28.27
CA VAL A 32 4.62 31.68 -28.60
C VAL A 32 5.46 31.58 -27.34
N ILE A 33 6.50 30.74 -27.36
CA ILE A 33 7.45 30.63 -26.25
C ILE A 33 8.45 31.78 -26.41
N THR A 34 8.43 32.71 -25.46
CA THR A 34 9.25 33.94 -25.51
C THR A 34 10.58 33.82 -24.79
N ASN A 35 10.68 32.91 -23.81
CA ASN A 35 11.89 32.65 -23.05
C ASN A 35 11.91 31.19 -22.55
N MET A 36 13.10 30.59 -22.48
CA MET A 36 13.33 29.24 -21.95
C MET A 36 14.51 29.26 -21.00
N GLU A 37 14.22 29.17 -19.69
CA GLU A 37 15.23 29.13 -18.64
C GLU A 37 15.17 27.80 -17.89
N ALA A 38 16.32 27.15 -17.75
CA ALA A 38 16.44 25.89 -17.02
C ALA A 38 16.71 26.17 -15.53
N TYR A 39 15.87 25.62 -14.66
CA TYR A 39 16.02 25.72 -13.21
C TYR A 39 16.34 24.36 -12.60
N ASN A 40 17.19 24.35 -11.56
CA ASN A 40 17.39 23.16 -10.74
C ASN A 40 16.23 23.07 -9.75
N THR A 41 15.44 22.00 -9.83
CA THR A 41 14.42 21.68 -8.82
C THR A 41 14.80 20.41 -8.07
N TYR A 42 14.72 20.45 -6.75
CA TYR A 42 14.86 19.28 -5.90
C TYR A 42 13.46 18.77 -5.57
N ARG A 43 13.10 17.62 -6.14
CA ARG A 43 11.85 16.92 -5.79
C ARG A 43 12.17 15.88 -4.72
N TYR A 44 11.75 16.14 -3.49
CA TYR A 44 11.75 15.13 -2.43
C TYR A 44 10.39 14.45 -2.36
N ARG A 45 10.37 13.14 -2.10
CA ARG A 45 9.17 12.38 -1.77
C ARG A 45 9.36 11.83 -0.37
N LEU A 46 8.55 12.29 0.58
CA LEU A 46 8.48 11.70 1.91
C LEU A 46 7.45 10.57 1.86
N GLU A 47 7.88 9.34 2.09
CA GLU A 47 6.99 8.19 2.22
C GLU A 47 6.95 7.78 3.69
N THR A 48 5.75 7.88 4.27
CA THR A 48 5.49 7.43 5.65
C THR A 48 4.81 6.07 5.58
N PHE A 49 5.38 5.09 6.28
CA PHE A 49 4.82 3.75 6.37
C PHE A 49 4.09 3.61 7.70
N ASN A 50 2.84 3.17 7.65
CA ASN A 50 2.04 2.89 8.82
C ASN A 50 1.72 1.40 8.86
N GLU A 51 1.90 0.79 10.03
CA GLU A 51 1.45 -0.57 10.30
C GLU A 51 0.06 -0.53 10.94
N SER A 52 -0.84 -1.39 10.47
CA SER A 52 -2.11 -1.66 11.13
C SER A 52 -2.22 -3.15 11.40
N ARG A 53 -2.82 -3.50 12.55
CA ARG A 53 -3.05 -4.89 12.96
C ARG A 53 -4.52 -5.06 13.30
N THR A 54 -5.14 -6.07 12.70
CA THR A 54 -6.54 -6.44 12.93
C THR A 54 -6.63 -7.92 13.23
N THR A 55 -7.62 -8.31 14.01
CA THR A 55 -7.88 -9.70 14.38
C THR A 55 -9.24 -10.12 13.82
N GLU A 56 -9.29 -11.28 13.17
CA GLU A 56 -10.52 -11.81 12.56
C GLU A 56 -10.68 -13.31 12.85
N TRP A 57 -11.92 -13.76 13.03
CA TRP A 57 -12.17 -15.19 13.26
C TRP A 57 -12.18 -15.96 11.94
N SER A 58 -11.40 -17.03 11.89
CA SER A 58 -11.31 -17.98 10.78
C SER A 58 -11.76 -19.37 11.21
N GLN A 59 -12.36 -20.12 10.29
CA GLN A 59 -12.89 -21.46 10.51
C GLN A 59 -12.25 -22.45 9.53
N GLN A 60 -11.85 -23.62 10.01
CA GLN A 60 -11.33 -24.71 9.17
C GLN A 60 -11.79 -26.08 9.68
N PRO A 61 -11.84 -27.13 8.85
CA PRO A 61 -12.16 -28.48 9.31
C PRO A 61 -11.21 -28.94 10.42
N TYR A 62 -11.75 -29.57 11.46
CA TYR A 62 -10.97 -30.15 12.53
C TYR A 62 -10.45 -31.54 12.16
N ASN A 63 -9.16 -31.63 11.87
CA ASN A 63 -8.49 -32.87 11.46
C ASN A 63 -7.73 -33.57 12.61
N GLY A 64 -8.18 -33.43 13.86
CA GLY A 64 -7.49 -34.00 15.03
C GLY A 64 -6.25 -33.23 15.49
N GLN A 65 -6.11 -31.97 15.08
CA GLN A 65 -4.98 -31.11 15.45
C GLN A 65 -5.04 -30.73 16.94
N PRO A 66 -3.91 -30.48 17.62
CA PRO A 66 -3.92 -29.96 18.99
C PRO A 66 -4.68 -28.63 19.10
N VAL A 67 -5.51 -28.52 20.12
CA VAL A 67 -6.31 -27.32 20.40
C VAL A 67 -5.64 -26.58 21.56
N ASP A 68 -5.20 -25.35 21.31
CA ASP A 68 -4.45 -24.53 22.27
C ASP A 68 -5.33 -23.59 23.10
N ALA A 69 -6.67 -23.65 22.94
CA ALA A 69 -7.62 -22.86 23.74
C ALA A 69 -7.34 -22.97 25.24
N TYR A 70 -7.34 -21.82 25.90
CA TYR A 70 -7.26 -21.69 27.37
C TYR A 70 -5.97 -22.22 28.01
N THR A 71 -4.95 -22.55 27.21
CA THR A 71 -3.63 -22.90 27.76
C THR A 71 -2.97 -21.69 28.44
N GLN A 72 -3.14 -20.50 27.87
CA GLN A 72 -2.76 -19.21 28.43
C GLN A 72 -3.72 -18.11 27.93
N SER A 73 -3.64 -16.91 28.53
CA SER A 73 -4.36 -15.74 28.03
C SER A 73 -3.91 -15.39 26.60
N PRO A 74 -4.85 -15.15 25.66
CA PRO A 74 -4.51 -14.71 24.32
C PRO A 74 -3.75 -13.37 24.34
N PRO A 75 -2.66 -13.24 23.55
CA PRO A 75 -1.91 -11.99 23.44
C PRO A 75 -2.72 -10.91 22.71
N GLY A 76 -2.38 -9.63 22.94
CA GLY A 76 -2.89 -8.54 22.11
C GLY A 76 -2.25 -8.54 20.71
N PRO A 77 -2.83 -7.84 19.72
CA PRO A 77 -2.30 -7.83 18.35
C PRO A 77 -0.83 -7.38 18.23
N TRP A 78 -0.39 -6.51 19.12
CA TRP A 78 0.99 -5.99 19.16
C TRP A 78 1.97 -6.89 19.91
N ASP A 79 1.48 -7.78 20.77
CA ASP A 79 2.31 -8.75 21.51
C ASP A 79 2.69 -9.96 20.64
N ILE A 80 2.05 -10.12 19.47
CA ILE A 80 2.35 -11.17 18.51
C ILE A 80 3.56 -10.75 17.66
N PRO A 81 4.65 -11.53 17.62
CA PRO A 81 5.81 -11.21 16.80
C PRO A 81 5.45 -11.31 15.31
N ALA A 82 5.58 -10.19 14.60
CA ALA A 82 5.49 -10.12 13.14
C ALA A 82 6.89 -9.97 12.55
N LYS A 83 7.08 -10.46 11.32
CA LYS A 83 8.35 -10.26 10.60
C LYS A 83 8.46 -8.79 10.19
N ALA A 84 9.61 -8.16 10.36
CA ALA A 84 9.85 -6.83 9.83
C ALA A 84 9.73 -6.84 8.29
N PRO A 85 8.93 -5.97 7.68
CA PRO A 85 8.79 -5.90 6.23
C PRO A 85 10.05 -5.30 5.58
N ILE A 86 10.15 -5.44 4.26
CA ILE A 86 11.19 -4.75 3.49
C ILE A 86 10.85 -3.25 3.47
N PHE A 87 11.84 -2.40 3.75
CA PHE A 87 11.63 -0.96 3.71
C PHE A 87 11.13 -0.51 2.33
N PHE A 88 10.16 0.41 2.34
CA PHE A 88 9.56 0.98 1.14
C PHE A 88 8.76 0.01 0.26
N GLN A 89 8.29 -1.10 0.83
CA GLN A 89 7.40 -2.06 0.15
C GLN A 89 6.19 -2.38 1.01
N ASP A 90 5.03 -2.45 0.38
CA ASP A 90 3.80 -2.90 1.04
C ASP A 90 3.91 -4.39 1.38
N ASP A 91 3.51 -4.76 2.60
CA ASP A 91 3.53 -6.14 3.09
C ASP A 91 2.24 -6.47 3.85
N LYS A 92 1.82 -7.74 3.78
CA LYS A 92 0.68 -8.25 4.54
C LYS A 92 1.00 -9.62 5.11
N GLN A 93 0.83 -9.76 6.41
CA GLN A 93 1.06 -11.02 7.12
C GLN A 93 -0.25 -11.50 7.76
N VAL A 94 -0.50 -12.81 7.65
CA VAL A 94 -1.60 -13.49 8.34
C VAL A 94 -0.98 -14.40 9.38
N ILE A 95 -1.15 -14.05 10.65
CA ILE A 95 -0.54 -14.73 11.79
C ILE A 95 -1.67 -15.26 12.66
N LYS A 96 -1.64 -16.56 12.97
CA LYS A 96 -2.58 -17.17 13.90
C LYS A 96 -2.38 -16.57 15.30
N VAL A 97 -3.44 -16.12 15.95
CA VAL A 97 -3.37 -15.72 17.35
C VAL A 97 -3.16 -16.96 18.24
N PRO A 98 -2.12 -16.98 19.09
CA PRO A 98 -1.90 -18.07 20.02
C PRO A 98 -3.06 -18.23 21.02
N ASN A 99 -3.33 -19.48 21.43
CA ASN A 99 -4.25 -19.82 22.51
C ASN A 99 -5.73 -19.47 22.27
N THR A 100 -6.12 -19.19 21.02
CA THR A 100 -7.50 -18.87 20.63
C THR A 100 -8.20 -19.99 19.85
N SER A 101 -7.55 -21.14 19.62
CA SER A 101 -8.18 -22.20 18.81
C SER A 101 -9.27 -22.91 19.59
N SER A 102 -10.49 -23.03 19.08
CA SER A 102 -11.57 -23.80 19.72
C SER A 102 -12.27 -24.72 18.73
N VAL A 103 -12.84 -25.82 19.21
CA VAL A 103 -13.61 -26.77 18.38
C VAL A 103 -15.09 -26.59 18.67
N LYS A 104 -15.90 -26.36 17.63
CA LYS A 104 -17.37 -26.39 17.75
C LYS A 104 -17.91 -27.73 17.26
N VAL A 105 -18.81 -28.33 18.04
CA VAL A 105 -19.30 -29.70 17.86
C VAL A 105 -20.40 -29.82 16.80
N SER A 106 -21.14 -28.74 16.49
CA SER A 106 -22.27 -28.80 15.54
C SER A 106 -21.87 -29.09 14.08
N ILE A 107 -20.58 -28.97 13.76
CA ILE A 107 -19.91 -29.27 12.50
C ILE A 107 -18.43 -29.19 12.86
N TYR A 108 -17.64 -30.28 12.79
CA TYR A 108 -16.24 -30.37 13.25
C TYR A 108 -15.34 -29.25 12.69
N LEU A 109 -15.43 -28.06 13.28
CA LEU A 109 -14.78 -26.83 12.83
C LEU A 109 -13.87 -26.33 13.94
N LEU A 110 -12.64 -26.05 13.54
CA LEU A 110 -11.62 -25.38 14.32
C LEU A 110 -11.70 -23.89 14.02
N ILE A 111 -12.02 -23.12 15.06
CA ILE A 111 -12.12 -21.66 15.01
C ILE A 111 -10.84 -21.07 15.57
N LYS A 112 -10.20 -20.16 14.86
CA LYS A 112 -8.96 -19.46 15.27
C LYS A 112 -9.10 -17.98 14.98
N ALA A 113 -8.46 -17.14 15.79
CA ALA A 113 -8.34 -15.71 15.53
C ALA A 113 -7.00 -15.39 14.85
#